data_AF-A0A424YX90-F1
#
_entry.id   AF-A0A424YX90-F1
#
_cell.length_a   1.000
_cell.length_b   1.000
_cell.length_c   1.000
_cell.angle_alpha   90.00
_cell.angle_beta   90.00
_cell.angle_gamma   90.00
#
_symmetry.space_group_name_H-M   'P 1'
#
loop_
_entity.id
_entity.type
_entity.pdbx_description
1 polymer ?
#
loop_
_entity_poly.entity_id
_entity_poly.type
_entity_poly.pdbx_seq_one_letter_code
_entity_poly.pdbx_strand_id
1 'polypeptide(L)'
;MRVFFIGFGQAGGKIVDMFLAQDRKLKAGSFRGIAVNTARTDLMGLKHIAMKDRLLIGQTVVKGHGVGTDNVTGAKIAADEIDTI
;
A
#
# COMPACT_ATOMS: atom_id res chain seq x y z
N MET A 1 11.48 8.75 17.29
CA MET A 1 10.02 8.84 17.04
C MET A 1 9.59 7.58 16.31
N ARG A 2 8.52 6.91 16.75
CA ARG A 2 7.98 5.74 16.03
C ARG A 2 6.87 6.21 15.09
N VAL A 3 6.88 5.74 13.84
CA VAL A 3 5.89 6.12 12.82
C VAL A 3 5.34 4.88 12.15
N PHE A 4 4.02 4.86 11.99
CA PHE A 4 3.33 3.86 11.18
C PHE A 4 2.81 4.53 9.90
N PHE A 5 3.23 4.00 8.75
CA PHE A 5 2.85 4.51 7.44
C PHE A 5 1.77 3.65 6.79
N ILE A 6 0.82 4.29 6.12
CA ILE A 6 -0.15 3.62 5.25
C ILE A 6 0.03 4.21 3.84
N GLY A 7 0.62 3.42 2.94
CA GLY A 7 0.87 3.83 1.57
C GLY A 7 -0.32 3.50 0.67
N PHE A 8 -1.11 4.50 0.28
CA PHE A 8 -2.20 4.32 -0.68
C PHE A 8 -1.75 4.45 -2.13
N GLY A 9 -2.19 3.51 -2.97
CA GLY A 9 -1.90 3.48 -4.39
C GLY A 9 -0.43 3.27 -4.72
N GLN A 10 -0.08 3.39 -6.00
CA GLN A 10 1.27 3.10 -6.48
C GLN A 10 2.33 4.02 -5.86
N ALA A 11 2.07 5.33 -5.84
CA ALA A 11 3.02 6.31 -5.32
C ALA A 11 3.20 6.18 -3.81
N GLY A 12 2.10 6.09 -3.05
CA GLY A 12 2.15 5.91 -1.60
C GLY A 12 2.89 4.63 -1.21
N GLY A 13 2.59 3.51 -1.89
CA GLY A 13 3.30 2.25 -1.68
C GLY A 13 4.81 2.38 -1.88
N LYS A 14 5.26 3.00 -2.99
CA LYS A 14 6.69 3.22 -3.26
C LYS A 14 7.37 4.12 -2.23
N ILE A 15 6.70 5.18 -1.79
CA ILE A 15 7.25 6.10 -0.76
C ILE A 15 7.45 5.37 0.57
N VAL A 16 6.46 4.61 1.02
CA VAL A 16 6.57 3.82 2.26
C VAL A 16 7.67 2.76 2.12
N ASP A 17 7.76 2.09 0.97
CA ASP A 17 8.82 1.11 0.69
C ASP A 17 10.22 1.73 0.83
N MET A 18 10.42 2.95 0.30
CA MET A 18 11.66 3.70 0.45
C MET A 18 11.96 4.11 1.90
N PHE A 19 10.95 4.55 2.66
CA PHE A 19 11.16 4.88 4.08
C PHE A 19 11.58 3.66 4.90
N LEU A 20 10.96 2.49 4.66
CA LEU A 20 11.35 1.25 5.33
C LEU A 20 12.72 0.73 4.86
N ALA A 21 13.14 1.04 3.63
CA ALA A 21 14.50 0.76 3.16
C ALA A 21 15.51 1.61 3.93
N GLN A 22 15.24 2.91 4.07
CA GLN A 22 16.11 3.86 4.76
C GLN A 22 16.20 3.57 6.26
N ASP A 23 15.08 3.27 6.93
CA ASP A 23 15.07 2.92 8.36
C ASP A 23 15.92 1.67 8.65
N ARG A 24 15.85 0.67 7.78
CA ARG A 24 16.72 -0.52 7.86
C ARG A 24 18.18 -0.21 7.61
N LYS A 25 18.49 0.63 6.61
CA LYS A 25 19.87 1.06 6.33
C LYS A 25 20.49 1.77 7.53
N LEU A 26 19.70 2.58 8.23
CA LEU A 26 20.13 3.31 9.43
C LEU A 26 20.05 2.47 10.71
N LYS A 27 19.52 1.24 10.65
CA LYS A 27 19.25 0.36 11.81
C LYS A 27 18.43 1.04 12.91
N ALA A 28 17.58 2.00 12.54
CA ALA A 28 16.82 2.80 13.50
C ALA A 28 15.58 2.06 14.02
N GLY A 29 15.01 1.14 13.25
CA GLY A 29 13.86 0.31 13.65
C GLY A 29 12.64 1.12 14.07
N SER A 30 12.53 2.34 13.57
CA SER A 30 11.54 3.32 14.02
C SER A 30 10.29 3.31 13.16
N PHE A 31 10.36 2.72 11.96
CA PHE A 31 9.28 2.77 10.97
C PHE A 31 8.66 1.39 10.72
N ARG A 32 7.33 1.38 10.63
CA ARG A 32 6.53 0.25 10.13
C ARG A 32 5.51 0.79 9.13
N GLY A 33 5.01 -0.06 8.24
CA GLY A 33 3.93 0.38 7.37
C GLY A 33 3.35 -0.72 6.50
N ILE A 34 2.18 -0.41 5.96
CA ILE A 34 1.43 -1.23 5.01
C ILE A 34 1.31 -0.50 3.68
N ALA A 35 1.05 -1.23 2.60
CA ALA A 35 0.67 -0.68 1.30
C ALA A 35 -0.73 -1.17 0.92
N VAL A 36 -1.60 -0.26 0.52
CA VAL A 36 -2.97 -0.52 0.09
C VAL A 36 -3.11 -0.12 -1.37
N ASN A 37 -3.52 -1.04 -2.23
CA ASN A 37 -3.71 -0.74 -3.65
C ASN A 37 -4.79 -1.63 -4.28
N THR A 38 -5.37 -1.16 -5.39
CA THR A 38 -6.31 -1.91 -6.23
C THR A 38 -5.62 -2.66 -7.37
N ALA A 39 -4.34 -2.36 -7.63
CA ALA A 39 -3.51 -3.03 -8.63
C ALA A 39 -2.56 -4.05 -7.97
N ARG A 40 -2.69 -5.33 -8.33
CA ARG A 40 -1.85 -6.42 -7.79
C ARG A 40 -0.39 -6.27 -8.21
N THR A 41 -0.15 -5.88 -9.46
CA THR A 41 1.20 -5.72 -10.02
C THR A 41 2.01 -4.67 -9.28
N ASP A 42 1.38 -3.57 -8.87
CA ASP A 42 2.01 -2.53 -8.06
C ASP A 42 2.46 -3.07 -6.69
N LEU A 43 1.60 -3.84 -6.02
CA LEU A 43 1.93 -4.45 -4.72
C LEU A 43 3.07 -5.46 -4.86
N MET A 44 3.07 -6.28 -5.91
CA MET A 44 4.15 -7.25 -6.16
C MET A 44 5.50 -6.57 -6.41
N GLY A 45 5.50 -5.34 -6.96
CA GLY A 45 6.71 -4.57 -7.23
C GLY A 45 7.43 -4.00 -6.01
N LEU A 46 6.80 -4.01 -4.83
CA LEU A 46 7.40 -3.51 -3.59
C LEU A 46 8.48 -4.49 -3.08
N LYS A 47 9.54 -3.97 -2.44
CA LYS A 47 10.71 -4.79 -2.04
C LYS A 47 10.88 -4.89 -0.54
N HIS A 48 10.42 -3.89 0.20
CA HIS A 48 10.75 -3.65 1.59
C HIS A 48 9.55 -3.84 2.51
N ILE A 49 8.33 -3.56 2.06
CA ILE A 49 7.08 -3.90 2.77
C ILE A 49 6.86 -5.41 2.69
N ALA A 50 6.56 -6.07 3.81
CA ALA A 50 6.37 -7.53 3.84
C ALA A 50 5.10 -7.93 3.06
N MET A 51 5.07 -9.11 2.44
CA MET A 51 3.94 -9.55 1.61
C MET A 51 2.58 -9.51 2.35
N LYS A 52 2.57 -9.86 3.64
CA LYS A 52 1.38 -9.81 4.50
C LYS A 52 0.86 -8.39 4.77
N ASP A 53 1.73 -7.39 4.60
CA ASP A 53 1.46 -5.97 4.85
C ASP A 53 1.12 -5.24 3.52
N ARG A 54 0.88 -6.00 2.43
CA ARG A 54 0.48 -5.51 1.10
C ARG A 54 -0.97 -5.91 0.84
N LEU A 55 -1.88 -4.97 1.07
CA LEU A 55 -3.30 -5.17 1.03
C LEU A 55 -3.85 -4.87 -0.37
N LEU A 56 -4.41 -5.89 -1.01
CA LEU A 56 -5.13 -5.75 -2.27
C LEU A 56 -6.61 -5.53 -1.96
N ILE A 57 -7.15 -4.38 -2.35
CA ILE A 57 -8.57 -4.05 -2.21
C ILE A 57 -9.25 -3.97 -3.58
N GLY A 58 -10.58 -4.04 -3.62
CA GLY A 58 -11.37 -3.85 -4.83
C GLY A 58 -11.33 -5.03 -5.78
N GLN A 59 -11.04 -6.24 -5.28
CA GLN A 59 -10.93 -7.44 -6.11
C GLN A 59 -12.24 -7.76 -6.84
N THR A 60 -13.38 -7.51 -6.19
CA THR A 60 -14.72 -7.71 -6.74
C THR A 60 -15.05 -6.71 -7.85
N VAL A 61 -14.44 -5.52 -7.84
CA VAL A 61 -14.73 -4.42 -8.78
C VAL A 61 -13.75 -4.40 -9.95
N VAL A 62 -12.43 -4.44 -9.69
CA VAL A 62 -11.39 -4.24 -10.72
C VAL A 62 -10.50 -5.46 -10.95
N LYS A 63 -10.75 -6.59 -10.27
CA LYS A 63 -9.99 -7.85 -10.42
C LYS A 63 -8.47 -7.70 -10.29
N GLY A 64 -8.02 -6.71 -9.51
CA GLY A 64 -6.59 -6.46 -9.29
C GLY A 64 -5.88 -5.68 -10.41
N HIS A 65 -6.59 -5.04 -11.34
CA HIS A 65 -5.99 -4.23 -12.42
C HIS A 65 -5.83 -2.74 -12.09
N GLY A 66 -6.36 -2.31 -10.94
CA GLY A 66 -6.39 -0.90 -10.55
C GLY A 66 -7.62 -0.14 -11.06
N VAL A 67 -7.87 1.02 -10.48
CA VAL A 67 -8.95 1.95 -10.87
C VAL A 67 -8.49 2.99 -11.92
N GLY A 68 -7.23 2.93 -12.34
CA GLY A 68 -6.64 3.95 -13.22
C GLY A 68 -6.68 5.34 -12.57
N THR A 69 -7.26 6.32 -13.27
CA THR A 69 -7.43 7.69 -12.78
C THR A 69 -8.81 7.95 -12.18
N ASP A 70 -9.66 6.93 -12.04
CA ASP A 70 -10.97 7.07 -11.41
C ASP A 70 -10.85 7.08 -9.88
N ASN A 71 -10.68 8.28 -9.33
CA ASN A 71 -10.58 8.51 -7.90
C ASN A 71 -11.92 8.28 -7.17
N VAL A 72 -13.07 8.43 -7.84
CA VAL A 72 -14.39 8.20 -7.23
C VAL A 72 -14.58 6.71 -6.97
N THR A 73 -14.28 5.87 -7.95
CA THR A 73 -14.29 4.41 -7.76
C THR A 73 -13.24 3.99 -6.72
N GLY A 74 -12.04 4.59 -6.74
CA GLY A 74 -11.01 4.34 -5.73
C GLY A 74 -11.47 4.66 -4.30
N ALA A 75 -12.12 5.81 -4.10
CA ALA A 75 -12.66 6.22 -2.81
C ALA A 75 -13.77 5.27 -2.33
N LYS A 76 -14.67 4.87 -3.24
CA LYS A 76 -15.75 3.92 -2.92
C LYS A 76 -15.19 2.56 -2.50
N ILE A 77 -14.25 1.99 -3.26
CA ILE A 77 -13.62 0.71 -2.90
C ILE A 77 -12.94 0.79 -1.53
N ALA A 78 -12.21 1.88 -1.25
CA ALA A 78 -11.54 2.04 0.04
C ALA A 78 -12.54 2.15 1.21
N ALA A 79 -13.71 2.77 0.99
CA ALA A 79 -14.77 2.84 1.99
C ALA A 79 -15.47 1.48 2.19
N ASP A 80 -15.79 0.78 1.09
CA ASP A 80 -16.49 -0.51 1.11
C ASP A 80 -15.62 -1.62 1.74
N GLU A 81 -14.30 -1.55 1.60
CA GLU A 81 -13.35 -2.54 2.11
C GLU A 81 -12.51 -2.02 3.29
N ILE A 82 -13.02 -1.06 4.06
CA ILE A 82 -12.28 -0.45 5.18
C ILE A 82 -11.84 -1.46 6.25
N ASP A 83 -12.64 -2.51 6.49
CA ASP A 83 -12.30 -3.58 7.45
C ASP A 83 -11.10 -4.43 7.02
N THR A 84 -10.69 -4.34 5.75
CA THR A 84 -9.49 -5.01 5.23
C THR A 84 -8.21 -4.23 5.54
N ILE A 85 -8.31 -2.92 5.75
CA ILE A 85 -7.20 -1.96 5.91
C ILE A 85 -6.80 -1.84 7.38
#